data_AF-A0A2K2V649-F1
#
_entry.id   AF-A0A2K2V649-F1
#
_cell.length_a   1.000
_cell.length_b   1.000
_cell.length_c   1.000
_cell.angle_alpha   90.00
_cell.angle_beta   90.00
_cell.angle_gamma   90.00
#
_symmetry.space_group_name_H-M   'P 1'
#
loop_
_entity.id
_entity.type
_entity.pdbx_description
1 polymer ?
#
loop_
_entity_poly.entity_id
_entity_poly.type
_entity_poly.pdbx_seq_one_letter_code
_entity_poly.pdbx_strand_id
1 'polypeptide(L)'
;RANGAVTVEVALRRCESCGRTTTRYFCCGSRTKPLLFCSKCGREVREKCPQHPDADVVRYRQIMLDIRELIKEAFESLGQGYDISGLKGVIGLTSRDKTPEPLEKGILRAKYGLSVFKDGTIRFDSTNTVLTHFKPREIGTSVEKLRELGYTHDIYGKELTSDDQLLELKVQDIILPKEAGDHFLRVAGFIDELLEKFYGLEPYYNAKKPEDLIGHIFLTISPHTFVANAVRLIGFTDASVVMAHPFIHAAKRRNADGDEDSIILGLDALLNFSRSYLPNKPGGREDAPLLLVTQIDLEYVDDETYNIETVDRYPLEFFEATWRYEDPSNVKIRTVGSDFKKGEVKMSFTVPVRSLEAPRMCRYRKLNTMAEKLEAHVALEAKIRAVDLEDSLSRALSHHFIRDIAGNLRKFSQQQFRCMRCNAKYRRVPLSGRCEKCGGELNLTVHRGTAIKYLIPTAEIINKYGIKGYLEHRVMLLQEEADQMFSRGNQSKLELLEEEKPRKFGLSSFL
;
A
#
# COMPACT_ATOMS: atom_id res chain seq x y z
N ARG A 1 15.24 20.72 24.61
CA ARG A 1 13.90 20.44 24.02
C ARG A 1 12.92 20.52 25.17
N ALA A 2 12.06 21.54 25.23
CA ALA A 2 11.14 21.74 26.35
C ALA A 2 10.03 20.67 26.33
N ASN A 3 9.91 19.91 27.42
CA ASN A 3 8.74 19.18 27.93
C ASN A 3 7.52 18.99 26.99
N GLY A 4 7.64 18.26 25.88
CA GLY A 4 6.46 17.84 25.09
C GLY A 4 5.78 18.93 24.24
N ALA A 5 6.32 20.15 24.22
CA ALA A 5 5.82 21.24 23.40
C ALA A 5 6.42 21.19 21.98
N VAL A 6 5.57 21.25 20.96
CA VAL A 6 5.97 21.17 19.54
C VAL A 6 5.37 22.33 18.76
N THR A 7 6.19 22.98 17.94
CA THR A 7 5.73 24.03 17.03
C THR A 7 5.19 23.40 15.74
N VAL A 8 3.91 23.61 15.45
CA VAL A 8 3.22 23.06 14.27
C VAL A 8 2.30 24.08 13.62
N GLU A 9 2.02 23.91 12.33
CA GLU A 9 0.95 24.63 11.64
C GLU A 9 -0.34 23.81 11.71
N VAL A 10 -1.36 24.37 12.36
CA VAL A 10 -2.62 23.66 12.62
C VAL A 10 -3.81 24.60 12.54
N ALA A 11 -4.96 24.05 12.14
CA ALA A 11 -6.24 24.77 12.16
C ALA A 11 -6.66 25.07 13.60
N LEU A 12 -7.08 26.31 13.85
CA LEU A 12 -7.58 26.73 15.15
C LEU A 12 -9.06 27.05 15.11
N ARG A 13 -9.71 26.84 16.25
CA ARG A 13 -11.14 27.02 16.43
C ARG A 13 -11.37 27.72 17.77
N ARG A 14 -12.46 28.47 17.88
CA ARG A 14 -12.87 29.17 19.11
C ARG A 14 -14.18 28.60 19.63
N CYS A 15 -14.22 28.31 20.93
CA CYS A 15 -15.45 28.02 21.64
C CYS A 15 -16.21 29.32 21.90
N GLU A 16 -17.49 29.39 21.54
CA GLU A 16 -18.31 30.57 21.81
C GLU A 16 -18.74 30.67 23.28
N SER A 17 -18.82 29.55 23.99
CA SER A 17 -19.24 29.50 25.38
C SER A 17 -18.16 29.97 26.35
N CYS A 18 -16.90 29.54 26.15
CA CYS A 18 -15.78 29.85 27.06
C CYS A 18 -14.68 30.72 26.45
N GLY A 19 -14.76 31.03 25.15
CA GLY A 19 -13.74 31.83 24.44
C GLY A 19 -12.41 31.11 24.18
N ARG A 20 -12.19 29.88 24.70
CA ARG A 20 -10.94 29.13 24.54
C ARG A 20 -10.68 28.84 23.06
N THR A 21 -9.44 29.11 22.62
CA THR A 21 -8.94 28.68 21.32
C THR A 21 -8.42 27.25 21.44
N THR A 22 -8.85 26.36 20.55
CA THR A 22 -8.52 24.94 20.56
C THR A 22 -8.42 24.39 19.13
N THR A 23 -7.87 23.20 18.98
CA THR A 23 -7.93 22.41 17.74
C THR A 23 -9.18 21.53 17.67
N ARG A 24 -9.88 21.33 18.79
CA ARG A 24 -11.03 20.43 18.92
C ARG A 24 -12.30 20.98 18.27
N TYR A 25 -13.12 20.08 17.72
CA TYR A 25 -14.41 20.43 17.12
C TYR A 25 -15.50 20.75 18.15
N PHE A 26 -15.37 20.26 19.39
CA PHE A 26 -16.31 20.48 20.48
C PHE A 26 -15.59 20.98 21.73
N CYS A 27 -16.24 21.89 22.46
CA CYS A 27 -15.79 22.41 23.74
C CYS A 27 -17.01 22.90 24.52
N CYS A 28 -17.09 22.65 25.83
CA CYS A 28 -18.24 23.03 26.67
C CYS A 28 -19.60 22.56 26.13
N GLY A 29 -19.65 21.41 25.46
CA GLY A 29 -20.89 20.85 24.87
C GLY A 29 -21.36 21.54 23.57
N SER A 30 -20.65 22.56 23.06
CA SER A 30 -20.98 23.25 21.82
C SER A 30 -19.90 23.06 20.74
N ARG A 31 -20.31 23.19 19.47
CA ARG A 31 -19.40 23.08 18.32
C ARG A 31 -18.58 24.36 18.18
N THR A 32 -17.26 24.22 18.11
CA THR A 32 -16.34 25.36 17.99
C THR A 32 -16.38 25.95 16.56
N LYS A 33 -16.16 27.26 16.44
CA LYS A 33 -16.10 27.96 15.14
C LYS A 33 -14.66 28.05 14.63
N PRO A 34 -14.40 27.79 13.33
CA PRO A 34 -13.05 27.91 12.78
C PRO A 34 -12.57 29.36 12.82
N LEU A 35 -11.31 29.56 13.17
CA LEU A 35 -10.64 30.85 13.08
C LEU A 35 -10.00 31.01 11.70
N LEU A 36 -9.94 32.24 11.24
CA LEU A 36 -9.35 32.62 9.95
C LEU A 36 -8.17 33.55 10.19
N PHE A 37 -7.09 33.34 9.45
CA PHE A 37 -5.83 34.05 9.60
C PHE A 37 -5.34 34.57 8.24
N CYS A 38 -4.67 35.72 8.25
CA CYS A 38 -3.94 36.19 7.08
C CYS A 38 -2.69 35.34 6.84
N SER A 39 -2.50 34.83 5.62
CA SER A 39 -1.34 34.02 5.23
C SER A 39 0.01 34.75 5.35
N LYS A 40 0.04 36.09 5.24
CA LYS A 40 1.28 36.89 5.33
C LYS A 40 1.66 37.29 6.75
N CYS A 41 0.71 37.84 7.52
CA CYS A 41 1.02 38.38 8.86
C CYS A 41 0.49 37.53 10.03
N GLY A 42 -0.27 36.48 9.77
CA GLY A 42 -0.80 35.58 10.80
C GLY A 42 -1.86 36.19 11.73
N ARG A 43 -2.33 37.42 11.44
CA ARG A 43 -3.39 38.09 12.20
C ARG A 43 -4.73 37.40 11.95
N GLU A 44 -5.53 37.25 13.00
CA GLU A 44 -6.91 36.78 12.91
C GLU A 44 -7.77 37.79 12.12
N VAL A 45 -8.55 37.29 11.17
CA VAL A 45 -9.37 38.09 10.25
C VAL A 45 -10.78 37.50 10.15
N ARG A 46 -11.75 38.29 9.67
CA ARG A 46 -13.10 37.78 9.33
C ARG A 46 -13.19 37.35 7.87
N GLU A 47 -12.77 38.21 6.94
CA GLU A 47 -12.84 37.92 5.49
C GLU A 47 -11.58 38.32 4.73
N LYS A 48 -10.99 39.49 5.04
CA LYS A 48 -9.75 39.98 4.43
C LYS A 48 -8.84 40.61 5.47
N CYS A 49 -7.54 40.66 5.19
CA CYS A 49 -6.58 41.35 6.03
C CYS A 49 -6.55 42.85 5.70
N PRO A 50 -6.79 43.76 6.66
CA PRO A 50 -6.73 45.20 6.40
C PRO A 50 -5.36 45.70 5.91
N GLN A 51 -4.28 45.03 6.31
CA GLN A 51 -2.90 45.37 5.91
C GLN A 51 -2.43 44.62 4.66
N HIS A 52 -3.10 43.53 4.30
CA HIS A 52 -2.73 42.71 3.15
C HIS A 52 -4.01 42.28 2.40
N PRO A 53 -4.65 43.20 1.67
CA PRO A 53 -5.92 42.94 1.02
C PRO A 53 -5.87 41.78 0.00
N ASP A 54 -4.70 41.57 -0.61
CA ASP A 54 -4.44 40.55 -1.63
C ASP A 54 -3.91 39.23 -1.05
N ALA A 55 -3.74 39.13 0.27
CA ALA A 55 -3.26 37.90 0.88
C ALA A 55 -4.39 36.88 1.05
N ASP A 56 -4.09 35.61 0.78
CA ASP A 56 -5.02 34.52 1.02
C ASP A 56 -5.37 34.42 2.51
N VAL A 57 -6.64 34.11 2.78
CA VAL A 57 -7.13 33.79 4.12
C VAL A 57 -7.08 32.29 4.35
N VAL A 58 -6.38 31.87 5.39
CA VAL A 58 -6.14 30.47 5.75
C VAL A 58 -6.76 30.15 7.10
N ARG A 59 -7.04 28.86 7.36
CA ARG A 59 -7.63 28.39 8.62
C ARG A 59 -6.59 28.01 9.69
N TYR A 60 -5.32 28.02 9.33
CA TYR A 60 -4.25 27.53 10.17
C TYR A 60 -3.25 28.63 10.53
N ARG A 61 -2.52 28.40 11.61
CA ARG A 61 -1.42 29.25 12.06
C ARG A 61 -0.33 28.40 12.69
N GLN A 62 0.91 28.85 12.61
CA GLN A 62 2.01 28.25 13.35
C GLN A 62 1.88 28.59 14.84
N ILE A 63 1.72 27.57 15.67
CA ILE A 63 1.63 27.71 17.12
C ILE A 63 2.45 26.63 17.83
N MET A 64 2.73 26.85 19.11
CA MET A 64 3.31 25.83 19.98
C MET A 64 2.17 25.08 20.68
N LEU A 65 2.09 23.77 20.45
CA LEU A 65 1.13 22.88 21.10
C LEU A 65 1.84 22.08 22.19
N ASP A 66 1.23 22.00 23.38
CA ASP A 66 1.61 21.01 24.39
C ASP A 66 0.91 19.68 24.08
N ILE A 67 1.66 18.73 23.55
CA ILE A 67 1.11 17.41 23.19
C ILE A 67 0.73 16.60 24.43
N ARG A 68 1.39 16.80 25.57
CA ARG A 68 1.07 16.08 26.81
C ARG A 68 -0.28 16.49 27.35
N GLU A 69 -0.58 17.78 27.35
CA GLU A 69 -1.88 18.30 27.75
C GLU A 69 -2.98 17.73 26.85
N LEU A 70 -2.78 17.73 25.53
CA LEU A 70 -3.75 17.17 24.57
C LEU A 70 -4.00 15.67 24.79
N ILE A 71 -2.96 14.89 25.08
CA ILE A 71 -3.09 13.46 25.42
C ILE A 71 -3.88 13.29 26.70
N LYS A 72 -3.58 14.08 27.74
CA LYS A 72 -4.30 14.02 29.02
C LYS A 72 -5.78 14.32 28.84
N GLU A 73 -6.12 15.39 28.12
CA GLU A 73 -7.51 15.74 27.81
C GLU A 73 -8.21 14.64 26.96
N ALA A 74 -7.46 13.92 26.10
CA ALA A 74 -8.01 12.81 25.32
C ALA A 74 -8.27 11.55 26.18
N PHE A 75 -7.41 11.26 27.16
CA PHE A 75 -7.65 10.20 28.14
C PHE A 75 -8.85 10.50 29.03
N GLU A 76 -9.01 11.74 29.48
CA GLU A 76 -10.19 12.17 30.24
C GLU A 76 -11.47 12.00 29.41
N SER A 77 -11.44 12.36 28.12
CA SER A 77 -12.55 12.17 27.18
C SER A 77 -12.91 10.69 26.99
N LEU A 78 -11.91 9.82 26.87
CA LEU A 78 -12.09 8.38 26.70
C LEU A 78 -12.37 7.64 28.03
N GLY A 79 -12.37 8.34 29.17
CA GLY A 79 -12.65 7.79 30.50
C GLY A 79 -11.54 6.93 31.12
N GLN A 80 -10.41 6.74 30.46
CA GLN A 80 -9.28 5.95 30.96
C GLN A 80 -7.95 6.31 30.28
N GLY A 81 -6.84 5.93 30.91
CA GLY A 81 -5.51 6.00 30.30
C GLY A 81 -5.23 4.81 29.38
N TYR A 82 -4.46 5.04 28.33
CA TYR A 82 -4.05 4.02 27.36
C TYR A 82 -2.52 3.99 27.20
N ASP A 83 -1.98 2.84 26.79
CA ASP A 83 -0.59 2.80 26.31
C ASP A 83 -0.47 3.54 24.97
N ILE A 84 0.43 4.52 24.93
CA ILE A 84 0.69 5.39 23.77
C ILE A 84 2.05 5.11 23.13
N SER A 85 2.74 4.06 23.54
CA SER A 85 4.05 3.68 22.98
C SER A 85 3.99 3.45 21.47
N GLY A 86 2.85 2.97 20.95
CA GLY A 86 2.58 2.81 19.52
C GLY A 86 2.02 4.05 18.80
N LEU A 87 1.71 5.14 19.50
CA LEU A 87 1.07 6.31 18.89
C LEU A 87 2.04 7.09 18.01
N LYS A 88 1.80 7.04 16.69
CA LYS A 88 2.59 7.76 15.68
C LYS A 88 1.74 8.85 15.05
N GLY A 89 2.25 10.08 15.06
CA GLY A 89 1.66 11.22 14.36
C GLY A 89 2.35 11.50 13.01
N VAL A 90 1.78 12.44 12.27
CA VAL A 90 2.43 13.00 11.07
C VAL A 90 3.40 14.12 11.46
N ILE A 91 4.49 14.29 10.69
CA ILE A 91 5.47 15.38 10.90
C ILE A 91 4.80 16.76 10.71
N GLY A 92 3.81 16.85 9.80
CA GLY A 92 3.03 18.05 9.57
C GLY A 92 1.84 17.76 8.67
N LEU A 93 0.78 18.57 8.81
CA LEU A 93 -0.45 18.42 8.02
C LEU A 93 -0.26 18.98 6.60
N THR A 94 -0.59 18.15 5.62
CA THR A 94 -0.49 18.43 4.17
C THR A 94 -1.82 18.81 3.54
N SER A 95 -2.91 18.72 4.30
CA SER A 95 -4.25 19.10 3.86
C SER A 95 -4.40 20.61 3.73
N ARG A 96 -5.35 21.04 2.90
CA ARG A 96 -5.60 22.47 2.60
C ARG A 96 -5.79 23.31 3.86
N ASP A 97 -6.60 22.81 4.77
CA ASP A 97 -6.99 23.54 5.99
C ASP A 97 -6.08 23.21 7.17
N LYS A 98 -5.20 22.21 7.06
CA LYS A 98 -4.38 21.67 8.16
C LYS A 98 -5.22 21.38 9.41
N THR A 99 -6.40 20.80 9.21
CA THR A 99 -7.28 20.40 10.30
C THR A 99 -6.84 19.04 10.83
N PRO A 100 -6.47 18.92 12.13
CA PRO A 100 -6.04 17.66 12.70
C PRO A 100 -7.22 16.72 12.95
N GLU A 101 -6.97 15.42 12.92
CA GLU A 101 -7.90 14.42 13.42
C GLU A 101 -7.95 14.47 14.97
N PRO A 102 -9.12 14.23 15.61
CA PRO A 102 -9.19 14.06 17.06
C PRO A 102 -8.21 13.02 17.58
N LEU A 103 -7.51 13.35 18.66
CA LEU A 103 -6.42 12.51 19.19
C LEU A 103 -6.94 11.20 19.79
N GLU A 104 -8.17 11.22 20.28
CA GLU A 104 -8.90 10.05 20.79
C GLU A 104 -8.92 8.91 19.77
N LYS A 105 -9.19 9.23 18.49
CA LYS A 105 -9.15 8.24 17.39
C LYS A 105 -7.76 7.64 17.22
N GLY A 106 -6.71 8.47 17.28
CA GLY A 106 -5.32 8.03 17.17
C GLY A 106 -4.90 7.11 18.32
N ILE A 107 -5.32 7.41 19.55
CA ILE A 107 -5.06 6.59 20.75
C ILE A 107 -5.74 5.22 20.59
N LEU A 108 -7.01 5.19 20.20
CA LEU A 108 -7.73 3.94 19.96
C LEU A 108 -7.08 3.13 18.83
N ARG A 109 -6.69 3.74 17.71
CA ARG A 109 -5.93 3.01 16.65
C ARG A 109 -4.62 2.42 17.17
N ALA A 110 -3.88 3.16 18.00
CA ALA A 110 -2.64 2.68 18.59
C ALA A 110 -2.87 1.47 19.51
N LYS A 111 -3.94 1.46 20.31
CA LYS A 111 -4.36 0.32 21.15
C LYS A 111 -4.53 -0.96 20.32
N TYR A 112 -5.12 -0.85 19.14
CA TYR A 112 -5.34 -1.98 18.23
C TYR A 112 -4.14 -2.24 17.27
N GLY A 113 -3.06 -1.48 17.37
CA GLY A 113 -1.91 -1.60 16.47
C GLY A 113 -2.23 -1.28 15.01
N LEU A 114 -3.20 -0.39 14.77
CA LEU A 114 -3.69 -0.02 13.44
C LEU A 114 -2.99 1.25 12.93
N SER A 115 -2.73 1.27 11.62
CA SER A 115 -2.19 2.43 10.92
C SER A 115 -3.29 3.10 10.10
N VAL A 116 -3.22 4.41 9.96
CA VAL A 116 -4.21 5.23 9.24
C VAL A 116 -3.64 5.72 7.91
N PHE A 117 -4.47 5.74 6.88
CA PHE A 117 -4.13 6.31 5.58
C PHE A 117 -4.39 7.84 5.55
N LYS A 118 -3.91 8.51 4.49
CA LYS A 118 -3.93 9.99 4.36
C LYS A 118 -5.31 10.64 4.48
N ASP A 119 -6.38 9.87 4.29
CA ASP A 119 -7.78 10.31 4.29
C ASP A 119 -8.54 9.97 5.59
N GLY A 120 -7.89 9.33 6.56
CA GLY A 120 -8.47 8.90 7.84
C GLY A 120 -8.94 7.43 7.88
N THR A 121 -8.97 6.74 6.73
CA THR A 121 -9.40 5.34 6.63
C THR A 121 -8.29 4.36 7.00
N ILE A 122 -8.66 3.14 7.35
CA ILE A 122 -7.75 2.02 7.56
C ILE A 122 -7.88 1.07 6.37
N ARG A 123 -6.74 0.69 5.78
CA ARG A 123 -6.68 -0.06 4.51
C ARG A 123 -5.92 -1.35 4.66
N PHE A 124 -6.38 -2.35 3.92
CA PHE A 124 -5.65 -3.58 3.66
C PHE A 124 -5.41 -3.69 2.16
N ASP A 125 -4.15 -3.66 1.75
CA ASP A 125 -3.75 -3.75 0.35
C ASP A 125 -3.35 -5.18 -0.01
N SER A 126 -3.87 -5.71 -1.12
CA SER A 126 -3.53 -7.03 -1.62
C SER A 126 -3.76 -7.14 -3.12
N THR A 127 -2.96 -7.96 -3.79
CA THR A 127 -3.08 -8.21 -5.23
C THR A 127 -4.45 -8.79 -5.55
N ASN A 128 -5.02 -8.31 -6.65
CA ASN A 128 -6.33 -8.72 -7.09
C ASN A 128 -6.28 -10.01 -7.93
N THR A 129 -7.36 -10.79 -7.93
CA THR A 129 -7.50 -11.94 -8.82
C THR A 129 -8.97 -12.22 -9.12
N VAL A 130 -9.23 -12.72 -10.31
CA VAL A 130 -10.59 -12.97 -10.80
C VAL A 130 -11.08 -14.33 -10.30
N LEU A 131 -12.31 -14.36 -9.81
CA LEU A 131 -13.03 -15.58 -9.49
C LEU A 131 -14.49 -15.44 -9.91
N THR A 132 -15.03 -16.44 -10.60
CA THR A 132 -16.46 -16.49 -10.97
C THR A 132 -17.22 -17.58 -10.24
N HIS A 133 -16.51 -18.61 -9.78
CA HIS A 133 -17.10 -19.77 -9.14
C HIS A 133 -16.24 -20.24 -7.97
N PHE A 134 -16.86 -20.78 -6.93
CA PHE A 134 -16.16 -21.25 -5.74
C PHE A 134 -16.91 -22.40 -5.07
N LYS A 135 -16.20 -23.18 -4.27
CA LYS A 135 -16.81 -24.15 -3.35
C LYS A 135 -16.82 -23.59 -1.92
N PRO A 136 -17.88 -23.80 -1.13
CA PRO A 136 -17.93 -23.36 0.26
C PRO A 136 -16.70 -23.77 1.09
N ARG A 137 -16.21 -25.00 0.89
CA ARG A 137 -15.01 -25.52 1.59
C ARG A 137 -13.74 -24.73 1.31
N GLU A 138 -13.61 -24.10 0.14
CA GLU A 138 -12.40 -23.36 -0.27
C GLU A 138 -12.29 -22.01 0.44
N ILE A 139 -13.43 -21.47 0.89
CA ILE A 139 -13.52 -20.16 1.51
C ILE A 139 -13.83 -20.24 3.02
N GLY A 140 -13.85 -21.47 3.57
CA GLY A 140 -14.06 -21.74 4.99
C GLY A 140 -15.42 -21.28 5.52
N THR A 141 -16.45 -21.18 4.68
CA THR A 141 -17.78 -20.67 5.07
C THR A 141 -18.81 -21.79 5.03
N SER A 142 -19.64 -21.89 6.08
CA SER A 142 -20.63 -22.96 6.18
C SER A 142 -21.74 -22.81 5.15
N VAL A 143 -22.34 -23.94 4.78
CA VAL A 143 -23.47 -23.99 3.84
C VAL A 143 -24.65 -23.17 4.37
N GLU A 144 -24.93 -23.26 5.66
CA GLU A 144 -26.00 -22.51 6.32
C GLU A 144 -25.77 -21.01 6.18
N LYS A 145 -24.52 -20.55 6.40
CA LYS A 145 -24.19 -19.13 6.29
C LYS A 145 -24.30 -18.63 4.85
N LEU A 146 -23.89 -19.43 3.87
CA LEU A 146 -24.05 -19.07 2.45
C LEU A 146 -25.53 -19.01 2.04
N ARG A 147 -26.37 -19.90 2.57
CA ARG A 147 -27.83 -19.83 2.39
C ARG A 147 -28.40 -18.53 2.95
N GLU A 148 -27.98 -18.10 4.15
CA GLU A 148 -28.36 -16.79 4.71
C GLU A 148 -27.93 -15.61 3.83
N LEU A 149 -26.74 -15.71 3.20
CA LEU A 149 -26.23 -14.71 2.25
C LEU A 149 -26.95 -14.74 0.89
N GLY A 150 -27.88 -15.69 0.71
CA GLY A 150 -28.73 -15.82 -0.46
C GLY A 150 -28.17 -16.73 -1.56
N TYR A 151 -27.22 -17.61 -1.24
CA TYR A 151 -26.79 -18.70 -2.14
C TYR A 151 -27.68 -19.92 -1.92
N THR A 152 -28.58 -20.19 -2.87
CA THR A 152 -29.61 -21.22 -2.72
C THR A 152 -29.36 -22.47 -3.56
N HIS A 153 -28.75 -22.31 -4.74
CA HIS A 153 -28.51 -23.39 -5.69
C HIS A 153 -27.08 -23.35 -6.22
N ASP A 154 -26.58 -24.51 -6.65
CA ASP A 154 -25.32 -24.64 -7.36
C ASP A 154 -25.45 -24.30 -8.85
N ILE A 155 -24.33 -24.35 -9.59
CA ILE A 155 -24.30 -24.04 -11.02
C ILE A 155 -25.18 -24.95 -11.90
N TYR A 156 -25.58 -26.11 -11.37
CA TYR A 156 -26.46 -27.08 -12.03
C TYR A 156 -27.92 -26.93 -11.61
N GLY A 157 -28.24 -25.91 -10.80
CA GLY A 157 -29.58 -25.66 -10.29
C GLY A 157 -30.02 -26.60 -9.16
N LYS A 158 -29.10 -27.35 -8.55
CA LYS A 158 -29.42 -28.20 -7.39
C LYS A 158 -29.34 -27.39 -6.11
N GLU A 159 -30.21 -27.67 -5.15
CA GLU A 159 -30.19 -27.00 -3.84
C GLU A 159 -28.81 -27.18 -3.17
N LEU A 160 -28.30 -26.08 -2.60
CA LEU A 160 -27.01 -26.06 -1.90
C LEU A 160 -27.15 -26.83 -0.59
N THR A 161 -26.63 -28.05 -0.50
CA THR A 161 -26.70 -28.97 0.65
C THR A 161 -25.33 -29.46 1.12
N SER A 162 -24.29 -29.28 0.32
CA SER A 162 -22.93 -29.76 0.56
C SER A 162 -21.90 -28.65 0.32
N ASP A 163 -20.80 -28.69 1.06
CA ASP A 163 -19.68 -27.75 0.95
C ASP A 163 -18.75 -28.01 -0.24
N ASP A 164 -19.00 -29.10 -0.99
CA ASP A 164 -18.26 -29.48 -2.20
C ASP A 164 -18.97 -29.09 -3.51
N GLN A 165 -20.19 -28.53 -3.40
CA GLN A 165 -20.93 -27.98 -4.53
C GLN A 165 -20.28 -26.70 -5.03
N LEU A 166 -20.27 -26.53 -6.36
CA LEU A 166 -19.71 -25.35 -7.00
C LEU A 166 -20.81 -24.29 -7.15
N LEU A 167 -20.57 -23.12 -6.59
CA LEU A 167 -21.48 -21.97 -6.59
C LEU A 167 -20.96 -20.90 -7.56
N GLU A 168 -21.87 -20.18 -8.21
CA GLU A 168 -21.55 -18.97 -8.96
C GLU A 168 -21.41 -17.78 -7.99
N LEU A 169 -20.27 -17.09 -8.04
CA LEU A 169 -19.97 -15.93 -7.20
C LEU A 169 -20.86 -14.75 -7.62
N LYS A 170 -21.65 -14.22 -6.67
CA LYS A 170 -22.42 -13.00 -6.92
C LYS A 170 -21.48 -11.82 -7.18
N VAL A 171 -21.89 -10.92 -8.06
CA VAL A 171 -21.03 -9.85 -8.58
C VAL A 171 -20.32 -9.07 -7.49
N GLN A 172 -21.02 -8.57 -6.46
CA GLN A 172 -20.43 -7.75 -5.38
C GLN A 172 -19.96 -8.52 -4.15
N ASP A 173 -19.87 -9.85 -4.24
CA ASP A 173 -19.31 -10.68 -3.16
C ASP A 173 -17.80 -10.87 -3.38
N ILE A 174 -17.04 -10.80 -2.28
CA ILE A 174 -15.57 -10.92 -2.28
C ILE A 174 -15.09 -11.96 -1.28
N ILE A 175 -13.94 -12.55 -1.57
CA ILE A 175 -13.21 -13.46 -0.69
C ILE A 175 -11.85 -12.85 -0.42
N LEU A 176 -11.49 -12.77 0.86
CA LEU A 176 -10.27 -12.11 1.31
C LEU A 176 -9.21 -13.12 1.76
N PRO A 177 -7.92 -12.76 1.72
CA PRO A 177 -6.88 -13.59 2.32
C PRO A 177 -7.09 -13.69 3.84
N LYS A 178 -6.74 -14.82 4.45
CA LYS A 178 -6.88 -15.01 5.92
C LYS A 178 -6.14 -13.95 6.73
N GLU A 179 -5.01 -13.43 6.24
CA GLU A 179 -4.28 -12.34 6.90
C GLU A 179 -5.12 -11.05 7.02
N ALA A 180 -6.06 -10.82 6.09
CA ALA A 180 -6.99 -9.71 6.19
C ALA A 180 -8.00 -9.91 7.34
N GLY A 181 -8.34 -11.15 7.68
CA GLY A 181 -9.26 -11.47 8.76
C GLY A 181 -8.80 -10.92 10.11
N ASP A 182 -7.55 -11.22 10.50
CA ASP A 182 -6.96 -10.72 11.74
C ASP A 182 -6.79 -9.19 11.74
N HIS A 183 -6.51 -8.61 10.58
CA HIS A 183 -6.45 -7.17 10.42
C HIS A 183 -7.82 -6.53 10.67
N PHE A 184 -8.86 -6.98 9.96
CA PHE A 184 -10.20 -6.41 10.05
C PHE A 184 -10.92 -6.74 11.35
N LEU A 185 -10.58 -7.84 12.03
CA LEU A 185 -11.06 -8.09 13.40
C LEU A 185 -10.61 -6.99 14.35
N ARG A 186 -9.35 -6.54 14.24
CA ARG A 186 -8.84 -5.39 15.01
C ARG A 186 -9.49 -4.09 14.59
N VAL A 187 -9.74 -3.88 13.28
CA VAL A 187 -10.48 -2.71 12.79
C VAL A 187 -11.90 -2.68 13.34
N ALA A 188 -12.61 -3.80 13.35
CA ALA A 188 -13.96 -3.91 13.89
C ALA A 188 -13.99 -3.57 15.38
N GLY A 189 -13.06 -4.13 16.18
CA GLY A 189 -12.93 -3.77 17.60
C GLY A 189 -12.60 -2.29 17.83
N PHE A 190 -11.75 -1.70 16.99
CA PHE A 190 -11.49 -0.26 17.00
C PHE A 190 -12.76 0.55 16.72
N ILE A 191 -13.56 0.17 15.72
CA ILE A 191 -14.80 0.88 15.38
C ILE A 191 -15.82 0.77 16.50
N ASP A 192 -15.99 -0.40 17.10
CA ASP A 192 -16.91 -0.61 18.21
C ASP A 192 -16.54 0.23 19.42
N GLU A 193 -15.26 0.23 19.82
CA GLU A 193 -14.80 1.06 20.93
C GLU A 193 -14.83 2.56 20.60
N LEU A 194 -14.63 2.93 19.33
CA LEU A 194 -14.80 4.30 18.88
C LEU A 194 -16.27 4.75 18.98
N LEU A 195 -17.22 3.90 18.58
CA LEU A 195 -18.65 4.15 18.75
C LEU A 195 -19.00 4.35 20.23
N GLU A 196 -18.56 3.43 21.08
CA GLU A 196 -18.87 3.46 22.52
C GLU A 196 -18.21 4.65 23.23
N LYS A 197 -16.88 4.79 23.13
CA LYS A 197 -16.11 5.71 23.96
C LYS A 197 -16.06 7.13 23.42
N PHE A 198 -16.10 7.32 22.10
CA PHE A 198 -15.99 8.65 21.49
C PHE A 198 -17.34 9.20 21.04
N TYR A 199 -18.21 8.35 20.50
CA TYR A 199 -19.52 8.78 19.99
C TYR A 199 -20.68 8.54 20.97
N GLY A 200 -20.50 7.71 22.01
CA GLY A 200 -21.56 7.35 22.95
C GLY A 200 -22.68 6.51 22.32
N LEU A 201 -22.34 5.69 21.32
CA LEU A 201 -23.25 4.81 20.58
C LEU A 201 -22.98 3.34 20.91
N GLU A 202 -23.94 2.48 20.60
CA GLU A 202 -23.77 1.03 20.77
C GLU A 202 -22.73 0.48 19.77
N PRO A 203 -21.95 -0.56 20.17
CA PRO A 203 -21.10 -1.33 19.26
C PRO A 203 -21.87 -1.90 18.07
N TYR A 204 -21.26 -1.92 16.89
CA TYR A 204 -21.90 -2.36 15.65
C TYR A 204 -21.50 -3.80 15.25
N TYR A 205 -20.20 -4.09 15.20
CA TYR A 205 -19.71 -5.37 14.67
C TYR A 205 -19.79 -6.49 15.71
N ASN A 206 -19.37 -6.21 16.95
CA ASN A 206 -19.27 -7.20 18.04
C ASN A 206 -18.49 -8.48 17.64
N ALA A 207 -17.55 -8.34 16.69
CA ALA A 207 -16.79 -9.45 16.13
C ALA A 207 -15.74 -9.97 17.11
N LYS A 208 -15.71 -11.29 17.33
CA LYS A 208 -14.74 -11.99 18.19
C LYS A 208 -13.75 -12.83 17.40
N LYS A 209 -14.15 -13.27 16.22
CA LYS A 209 -13.33 -14.04 15.27
C LYS A 209 -13.54 -13.49 13.85
N PRO A 210 -12.58 -13.71 12.92
CA PRO A 210 -12.70 -13.20 11.56
C PRO A 210 -13.98 -13.60 10.84
N GLU A 211 -14.50 -14.81 11.11
CA GLU A 211 -15.72 -15.34 10.48
C GLU A 211 -16.97 -14.54 10.86
N ASP A 212 -16.96 -13.81 11.97
CA ASP A 212 -18.07 -12.94 12.36
C ASP A 212 -18.22 -11.74 11.40
N LEU A 213 -17.18 -11.43 10.60
CA LEU A 213 -17.22 -10.38 9.59
C LEU A 213 -17.91 -10.82 8.28
N ILE A 214 -18.20 -12.10 8.12
CA ILE A 214 -18.86 -12.64 6.92
C ILE A 214 -20.29 -12.09 6.83
N GLY A 215 -20.59 -11.44 5.70
CA GLY A 215 -21.84 -10.75 5.42
C GLY A 215 -21.80 -9.24 5.67
N HIS A 216 -20.77 -8.72 6.33
CA HIS A 216 -20.60 -7.28 6.48
C HIS A 216 -20.12 -6.63 5.17
N ILE A 217 -20.42 -5.33 5.04
CA ILE A 217 -20.07 -4.52 3.89
C ILE A 217 -18.66 -3.95 4.05
N PHE A 218 -17.89 -4.08 2.99
CA PHE A 218 -16.58 -3.50 2.78
C PHE A 218 -16.62 -2.58 1.57
N LEU A 219 -15.61 -1.73 1.45
CA LEU A 219 -15.35 -0.96 0.26
C LEU A 219 -14.05 -1.44 -0.37
N THR A 220 -14.04 -1.59 -1.68
CA THR A 220 -12.82 -1.83 -2.45
C THR A 220 -12.54 -0.63 -3.35
N ILE A 221 -11.30 -0.17 -3.35
CA ILE A 221 -10.82 0.93 -4.19
C ILE A 221 -9.46 0.55 -4.75
N SER A 222 -9.24 0.87 -6.03
CA SER A 222 -7.95 0.64 -6.65
C SER A 222 -7.07 1.89 -6.61
N PRO A 223 -5.74 1.74 -6.63
CA PRO A 223 -4.81 2.85 -6.72
C PRO A 223 -5.11 3.77 -7.92
N HIS A 224 -4.82 5.05 -7.76
CA HIS A 224 -5.04 6.12 -8.75
C HIS A 224 -6.50 6.35 -9.14
N THR A 225 -7.46 5.86 -8.34
CA THR A 225 -8.89 6.07 -8.56
C THR A 225 -9.53 6.84 -7.41
N PHE A 226 -10.78 7.26 -7.58
CA PHE A 226 -11.55 7.96 -6.54
C PHE A 226 -12.94 7.36 -6.30
N VAL A 227 -13.19 6.19 -6.90
CA VAL A 227 -14.45 5.47 -6.85
C VAL A 227 -14.25 4.22 -6.00
N ALA A 228 -14.95 4.15 -4.88
CA ALA A 228 -15.01 2.96 -4.06
C ALA A 228 -16.26 2.16 -4.43
N ASN A 229 -16.13 0.84 -4.53
CA ASN A 229 -17.24 -0.05 -4.78
C ASN A 229 -17.61 -0.77 -3.48
N ALA A 230 -18.89 -0.78 -3.13
CA ALA A 230 -19.41 -1.55 -2.01
C ALA A 230 -19.38 -3.03 -2.37
N VAL A 231 -18.84 -3.84 -1.46
CA VAL A 231 -18.70 -5.29 -1.61
C VAL A 231 -19.03 -5.97 -0.30
N ARG A 232 -19.43 -7.24 -0.36
CA ARG A 232 -19.78 -8.03 0.80
C ARG A 232 -18.81 -9.18 0.95
N LEU A 233 -18.28 -9.34 2.16
CA LEU A 233 -17.37 -10.45 2.48
C LEU A 233 -18.16 -11.75 2.60
N ILE A 234 -17.76 -12.79 1.86
CA ILE A 234 -18.40 -14.10 1.93
C ILE A 234 -17.52 -15.21 2.51
N GLY A 235 -16.22 -14.98 2.67
CA GLY A 235 -15.31 -15.96 3.25
C GLY A 235 -13.84 -15.58 3.12
N PHE A 236 -12.96 -16.48 3.55
CA PHE A 236 -11.51 -16.29 3.54
C PHE A 236 -10.76 -17.43 2.86
N THR A 237 -9.67 -17.11 2.19
CA THR A 237 -8.80 -18.10 1.50
C THR A 237 -7.37 -18.07 2.05
N ASP A 238 -6.66 -19.20 1.88
CA ASP A 238 -5.22 -19.32 2.16
C ASP A 238 -4.35 -18.59 1.13
N ALA A 239 -4.91 -18.21 -0.02
CA ALA A 239 -4.19 -17.44 -1.03
C ALA A 239 -4.06 -15.97 -0.61
N SER A 240 -2.89 -15.34 -0.83
CA SER A 240 -2.63 -13.96 -0.42
C SER A 240 -3.16 -12.89 -1.40
N VAL A 241 -4.36 -13.11 -1.94
CA VAL A 241 -4.99 -12.29 -2.99
C VAL A 241 -6.44 -11.99 -2.65
N VAL A 242 -6.94 -10.86 -3.12
CA VAL A 242 -8.38 -10.53 -3.10
C VAL A 242 -9.04 -11.18 -4.30
N MET A 243 -9.95 -12.12 -4.04
CA MET A 243 -10.73 -12.77 -5.09
C MET A 243 -12.09 -12.08 -5.23
N ALA A 244 -12.42 -11.63 -6.42
CA ALA A 244 -13.73 -11.06 -6.72
C ALA A 244 -14.19 -11.37 -8.15
N HIS A 245 -15.48 -11.11 -8.41
CA HIS A 245 -16.05 -11.20 -9.76
C HIS A 245 -15.29 -10.26 -10.72
N PRO A 246 -15.03 -10.64 -11.99
CA PRO A 246 -14.30 -9.77 -12.93
C PRO A 246 -14.93 -8.38 -13.08
N PHE A 247 -16.26 -8.29 -13.01
CA PHE A 247 -16.99 -7.03 -13.07
C PHE A 247 -16.65 -6.07 -11.90
N ILE A 248 -16.25 -6.58 -10.74
CA ILE A 248 -15.79 -5.75 -9.60
C ILE A 248 -14.44 -5.12 -9.91
N HIS A 249 -13.51 -5.90 -10.42
CA HIS A 249 -12.18 -5.41 -10.77
C HIS A 249 -12.29 -4.34 -11.87
N ALA A 250 -13.11 -4.60 -12.89
CA ALA A 250 -13.38 -3.66 -13.96
C ALA A 250 -14.16 -2.41 -13.52
N ALA A 251 -15.11 -2.52 -12.60
CA ALA A 251 -15.84 -1.36 -12.05
C ALA A 251 -14.90 -0.39 -11.30
N LYS A 252 -13.74 -0.87 -10.84
CA LYS A 252 -12.68 -0.02 -10.28
C LYS A 252 -11.75 0.55 -11.34
N ARG A 253 -12.04 0.36 -12.63
CA ARG A 253 -11.23 0.81 -13.78
C ARG A 253 -9.79 0.29 -13.73
N ARG A 254 -9.64 -0.96 -13.29
CA ARG A 254 -8.36 -1.68 -13.25
C ARG A 254 -8.48 -3.03 -13.93
N ASN A 255 -7.32 -3.47 -14.40
CA ASN A 255 -7.15 -4.77 -15.00
C ASN A 255 -6.85 -5.79 -13.88
N ALA A 256 -7.03 -7.06 -14.22
CA ALA A 256 -6.61 -8.17 -13.37
C ALA A 256 -5.26 -8.74 -13.83
N ASP A 257 -4.28 -7.87 -14.07
CA ASP A 257 -2.95 -8.17 -14.59
C ASP A 257 -1.84 -8.11 -13.50
N GLY A 258 -2.25 -8.18 -12.23
CA GLY A 258 -1.36 -8.11 -11.06
C GLY A 258 -1.45 -6.79 -10.29
N ASP A 259 -2.44 -5.96 -10.59
CA ASP A 259 -2.76 -4.76 -9.81
C ASP A 259 -3.17 -5.10 -8.36
N GLU A 260 -2.96 -4.13 -7.46
CA GLU A 260 -3.35 -4.23 -6.06
C GLU A 260 -4.66 -3.48 -5.82
N ASP A 261 -5.47 -3.99 -4.88
CA ASP A 261 -6.68 -3.35 -4.40
C ASP A 261 -6.57 -3.03 -2.91
N SER A 262 -7.06 -1.85 -2.52
CA SER A 262 -7.27 -1.50 -1.11
C SER A 262 -8.67 -1.90 -0.67
N ILE A 263 -8.75 -2.61 0.46
CA ILE A 263 -10.00 -2.99 1.11
C ILE A 263 -10.17 -2.18 2.40
N ILE A 264 -11.37 -1.65 2.61
CA ILE A 264 -11.73 -0.80 3.76
C ILE A 264 -13.01 -1.36 4.37
N LEU A 265 -13.10 -1.44 5.69
CA LEU A 265 -14.32 -1.83 6.37
C LEU A 265 -15.39 -0.73 6.20
N GLY A 266 -16.63 -1.07 5.82
CA GLY A 266 -17.61 -0.08 5.38
C GLY A 266 -17.87 1.05 6.39
N LEU A 267 -18.07 0.71 7.66
CA LEU A 267 -18.31 1.71 8.71
C LEU A 267 -17.07 2.54 9.07
N ASP A 268 -15.85 2.00 8.89
CA ASP A 268 -14.61 2.76 9.08
C ASP A 268 -14.53 3.91 8.06
N ALA A 269 -14.81 3.61 6.79
CA ALA A 269 -14.87 4.62 5.75
C ALA A 269 -15.88 5.73 6.11
N LEU A 270 -17.08 5.37 6.57
CA LEU A 270 -18.11 6.36 6.87
C LEU A 270 -17.78 7.25 8.09
N LEU A 271 -17.16 6.69 9.14
CA LEU A 271 -16.88 7.41 10.38
C LEU A 271 -15.58 8.23 10.33
N ASN A 272 -14.57 7.73 9.62
CA ASN A 272 -13.21 8.25 9.73
C ASN A 272 -12.72 8.98 8.48
N PHE A 273 -13.36 8.79 7.33
CA PHE A 273 -13.02 9.54 6.13
C PHE A 273 -13.40 11.02 6.27
N SER A 274 -12.53 11.91 5.81
CA SER A 274 -12.90 13.30 5.54
C SER A 274 -12.10 13.93 4.41
N ARG A 275 -12.79 14.66 3.53
CA ARG A 275 -12.16 15.50 2.51
C ARG A 275 -11.22 16.56 3.10
N SER A 276 -11.40 16.94 4.37
CA SER A 276 -10.50 17.90 5.05
C SER A 276 -9.12 17.34 5.37
N TYR A 277 -8.94 16.01 5.32
CA TYR A 277 -7.66 15.36 5.54
C TYR A 277 -6.87 15.18 4.24
N LEU A 278 -7.54 15.24 3.09
CA LEU A 278 -6.90 15.05 1.81
C LEU A 278 -5.82 16.11 1.54
N PRO A 279 -4.65 15.71 1.01
CA PRO A 279 -3.60 16.63 0.64
C PRO A 279 -4.09 17.67 -0.38
N ASN A 280 -3.56 18.89 -0.30
CA ASN A 280 -3.97 19.99 -1.18
C ASN A 280 -3.43 19.86 -2.62
N LYS A 281 -2.47 18.96 -2.88
CA LYS A 281 -1.87 18.77 -4.20
C LYS A 281 -2.75 17.88 -5.08
N PRO A 282 -2.81 18.09 -6.41
CA PRO A 282 -3.67 17.34 -7.33
C PRO A 282 -3.61 15.81 -7.17
N GLY A 283 -2.41 15.21 -7.24
CA GLY A 283 -2.22 13.76 -7.04
C GLY A 283 -2.39 13.27 -5.60
N GLY A 284 -2.70 14.15 -4.65
CA GLY A 284 -2.97 13.77 -3.26
C GLY A 284 -4.41 13.30 -3.03
N ARG A 285 -5.33 13.66 -3.93
CA ARG A 285 -6.76 13.29 -3.84
C ARG A 285 -7.09 11.97 -4.51
N GLU A 286 -6.20 11.49 -5.37
CA GLU A 286 -6.22 10.13 -5.88
C GLU A 286 -6.12 9.14 -4.72
N ASP A 287 -6.69 7.96 -4.90
CA ASP A 287 -6.86 6.87 -3.92
C ASP A 287 -7.92 7.11 -2.84
N ALA A 288 -8.58 8.27 -2.77
CA ALA A 288 -9.60 8.53 -1.74
C ALA A 288 -11.00 8.08 -2.20
N PRO A 289 -11.82 7.48 -1.31
CA PRO A 289 -13.19 7.05 -1.64
C PRO A 289 -14.14 8.27 -1.75
N LEU A 290 -14.01 9.07 -2.82
CA LEU A 290 -14.79 10.30 -3.02
C LEU A 290 -16.21 10.03 -3.52
N LEU A 291 -16.38 8.94 -4.27
CA LEU A 291 -17.64 8.42 -4.77
C LEU A 291 -17.78 6.97 -4.31
N LEU A 292 -18.99 6.61 -3.89
CA LEU A 292 -19.34 5.26 -3.49
C LEU A 292 -20.35 4.69 -4.48
N VAL A 293 -20.00 3.58 -5.11
CA VAL A 293 -20.87 2.79 -5.98
C VAL A 293 -21.45 1.65 -5.16
N THR A 294 -22.76 1.64 -5.00
CA THR A 294 -23.48 0.61 -4.22
C THR A 294 -24.00 -0.53 -5.06
N GLN A 295 -24.19 -0.30 -6.37
CA GLN A 295 -24.65 -1.29 -7.32
C GLN A 295 -23.82 -1.17 -8.59
N ILE A 296 -23.32 -2.29 -9.10
CA ILE A 296 -22.59 -2.33 -10.36
C ILE A 296 -23.56 -2.50 -11.51
N ASP A 297 -23.34 -1.68 -12.52
CA ASP A 297 -24.01 -1.74 -13.81
C ASP A 297 -22.94 -1.97 -14.88
N LEU A 298 -23.17 -3.02 -15.69
CA LEU A 298 -22.25 -3.42 -16.74
C LEU A 298 -22.10 -2.35 -17.82
N GLU A 299 -23.06 -1.45 -18.02
CA GLU A 299 -22.91 -0.35 -18.98
C GLU A 299 -21.73 0.58 -18.64
N TYR A 300 -21.36 0.66 -17.34
CA TYR A 300 -20.34 1.58 -16.83
C TYR A 300 -19.03 0.91 -16.42
N VAL A 301 -18.90 -0.41 -16.60
CA VAL A 301 -17.63 -1.11 -16.36
C VAL A 301 -16.71 -1.02 -17.58
N ASP A 302 -15.45 -1.35 -17.36
CA ASP A 302 -14.42 -1.38 -18.39
C ASP A 302 -14.75 -2.38 -19.52
N ASP A 303 -14.41 -2.00 -20.76
CA ASP A 303 -14.76 -2.75 -21.97
C ASP A 303 -13.98 -4.05 -22.13
N GLU A 304 -12.85 -4.21 -21.42
CA GLU A 304 -12.12 -5.49 -21.37
C GLU A 304 -13.03 -6.64 -20.90
N THR A 305 -13.98 -6.36 -20.00
CA THR A 305 -14.91 -7.38 -19.50
C THR A 305 -15.82 -7.95 -20.57
N TYR A 306 -16.14 -7.18 -21.61
CA TYR A 306 -17.01 -7.64 -22.70
C TYR A 306 -16.37 -8.73 -23.56
N ASN A 307 -15.04 -8.86 -23.49
CA ASN A 307 -14.28 -9.87 -24.22
C ASN A 307 -14.14 -11.18 -23.44
N ILE A 308 -14.59 -11.24 -22.18
CA ILE A 308 -14.53 -12.47 -21.39
C ILE A 308 -15.48 -13.50 -22.01
N GLU A 309 -14.96 -14.69 -22.30
CA GLU A 309 -15.70 -15.79 -22.88
C GLU A 309 -16.62 -16.45 -21.83
N THR A 310 -17.85 -16.76 -22.22
CA THR A 310 -18.89 -17.31 -21.32
C THR A 310 -19.23 -18.76 -21.63
N VAL A 311 -18.40 -19.43 -22.44
CA VAL A 311 -18.61 -20.82 -22.86
C VAL A 311 -18.06 -21.82 -21.84
N ASP A 312 -18.78 -22.92 -21.66
CA ASP A 312 -18.34 -24.09 -20.88
C ASP A 312 -17.44 -25.03 -21.70
N ARG A 313 -17.50 -24.94 -23.04
CA ARG A 313 -16.65 -25.67 -23.96
C ARG A 313 -16.48 -24.88 -25.26
N TYR A 314 -15.24 -24.81 -25.76
CA TYR A 314 -15.01 -24.24 -27.08
C TYR A 314 -15.61 -25.13 -28.19
N PRO A 315 -16.23 -24.53 -29.22
CA PRO A 315 -16.77 -25.26 -30.35
C PRO A 315 -15.64 -25.84 -31.23
N LEU A 316 -15.94 -26.84 -32.07
CA LEU A 316 -14.93 -27.47 -32.95
C LEU A 316 -14.31 -26.45 -33.90
N GLU A 317 -15.14 -25.56 -34.42
CA GLU A 317 -14.79 -24.50 -35.36
C GLU A 317 -13.70 -23.58 -34.81
N PHE A 318 -13.66 -23.35 -33.50
CA PHE A 318 -12.59 -22.60 -32.84
C PHE A 318 -11.23 -23.29 -33.04
N PHE A 319 -11.14 -24.59 -32.74
CA PHE A 319 -9.90 -25.35 -32.87
C PHE A 319 -9.43 -25.48 -34.32
N GLU A 320 -10.35 -25.61 -35.27
CA GLU A 320 -10.02 -25.62 -36.69
C GLU A 320 -9.51 -24.25 -37.17
N ALA A 321 -10.07 -23.15 -36.66
CA ALA A 321 -9.61 -21.80 -36.95
C ALA A 321 -8.19 -21.55 -36.42
N THR A 322 -7.85 -22.06 -35.23
CA THR A 322 -6.48 -21.92 -34.71
C THR A 322 -5.44 -22.61 -35.59
N TRP A 323 -5.79 -23.73 -36.24
CA TRP A 323 -4.90 -24.43 -37.20
C TRP A 323 -4.64 -23.60 -38.46
N ARG A 324 -5.56 -22.71 -38.82
CA ARG A 324 -5.44 -21.80 -39.96
C ARG A 324 -4.76 -20.47 -39.61
N TYR A 325 -4.36 -20.27 -38.36
CA TYR A 325 -3.85 -18.98 -37.85
C TYR A 325 -4.83 -17.83 -38.13
N GLU A 326 -6.12 -18.11 -38.01
CA GLU A 326 -7.18 -17.13 -38.28
C GLU A 326 -7.17 -16.02 -37.21
N ASP A 327 -7.48 -14.79 -37.62
CA ASP A 327 -7.56 -13.66 -36.70
C ASP A 327 -8.68 -13.90 -35.65
N PRO A 328 -8.44 -13.64 -34.35
CA PRO A 328 -9.45 -13.84 -33.30
C PRO A 328 -10.78 -13.12 -33.57
N SER A 329 -10.75 -11.98 -34.26
CA SER A 329 -11.95 -11.18 -34.59
C SER A 329 -12.91 -11.91 -35.54
N ASN A 330 -12.41 -12.90 -36.30
CA ASN A 330 -13.22 -13.68 -37.24
C ASN A 330 -13.85 -14.91 -36.59
N VAL A 331 -13.40 -15.29 -35.39
CA VAL A 331 -13.89 -16.49 -34.69
C VAL A 331 -15.03 -16.10 -33.75
N LYS A 332 -16.21 -16.67 -33.98
CA LYS A 332 -17.42 -16.33 -33.22
C LYS A 332 -17.55 -17.21 -31.97
N ILE A 333 -17.12 -16.68 -30.83
CA ILE A 333 -17.32 -17.28 -29.51
C ILE A 333 -18.30 -16.42 -28.71
N ARG A 334 -19.08 -17.03 -27.82
CA ARG A 334 -19.92 -16.27 -26.89
C ARG A 334 -19.05 -15.57 -25.85
N THR A 335 -19.25 -14.27 -25.73
CA THR A 335 -18.61 -13.42 -24.73
C THR A 335 -19.64 -12.69 -23.89
N VAL A 336 -19.22 -12.12 -22.77
CA VAL A 336 -20.03 -11.24 -21.92
C VAL A 336 -20.68 -10.14 -22.74
N GLY A 337 -19.96 -9.49 -23.65
CA GLY A 337 -20.53 -8.44 -24.51
C GLY A 337 -21.63 -8.93 -25.44
N SER A 338 -21.52 -10.17 -25.95
CA SER A 338 -22.54 -10.78 -26.80
C SER A 338 -23.80 -11.18 -26.02
N ASP A 339 -23.62 -11.61 -24.78
CA ASP A 339 -24.67 -12.07 -23.88
C ASP A 339 -25.39 -10.88 -23.20
N PHE A 340 -24.64 -9.83 -22.84
CA PHE A 340 -25.16 -8.57 -22.31
C PHE A 340 -26.15 -7.91 -23.26
N LYS A 341 -25.83 -7.87 -24.57
CA LYS A 341 -26.74 -7.38 -25.62
C LYS A 341 -28.06 -8.14 -25.71
N LYS A 342 -28.10 -9.39 -25.23
CA LYS A 342 -29.30 -10.23 -25.19
C LYS A 342 -30.07 -10.12 -23.87
N GLY A 343 -29.53 -9.37 -22.89
CA GLY A 343 -30.17 -9.12 -21.59
C GLY A 343 -29.89 -10.17 -20.51
N GLU A 344 -29.08 -11.19 -20.79
CA GLU A 344 -28.74 -12.23 -19.81
C GLU A 344 -27.25 -12.55 -19.89
N VAL A 345 -26.50 -12.25 -18.83
CA VAL A 345 -25.08 -12.59 -18.69
C VAL A 345 -24.95 -13.72 -17.69
N LYS A 346 -24.51 -14.89 -18.18
CA LYS A 346 -24.21 -16.04 -17.34
C LYS A 346 -22.74 -16.39 -17.49
N MET A 347 -22.01 -16.41 -16.38
CA MET A 347 -20.61 -16.79 -16.42
C MET A 347 -20.47 -18.31 -16.53
N SER A 348 -19.46 -18.74 -17.29
CA SER A 348 -19.07 -20.14 -17.34
C SER A 348 -17.55 -20.26 -17.41
N PHE A 349 -17.04 -21.48 -17.44
CA PHE A 349 -15.62 -21.77 -17.49
C PHE A 349 -15.37 -23.09 -18.22
N THR A 350 -14.25 -23.19 -18.92
CA THR A 350 -13.91 -24.36 -19.74
C THR A 350 -13.17 -25.45 -18.96
N VAL A 351 -12.37 -25.06 -17.96
CA VAL A 351 -11.51 -25.98 -17.20
C VAL A 351 -11.86 -25.92 -15.72
N PRO A 352 -12.42 -27.01 -15.15
CA PRO A 352 -12.65 -27.08 -13.71
C PRO A 352 -11.32 -27.22 -12.96
N VAL A 353 -11.19 -26.50 -11.84
CA VAL A 353 -10.08 -26.66 -10.90
C VAL A 353 -10.53 -27.48 -9.69
N ARG A 354 -9.59 -28.23 -9.09
CA ARG A 354 -9.89 -29.08 -7.93
C ARG A 354 -9.98 -28.29 -6.62
N SER A 355 -9.14 -27.26 -6.49
CA SER A 355 -9.00 -26.41 -5.32
C SER A 355 -8.42 -25.06 -5.73
N LEU A 356 -8.80 -24.01 -4.99
CA LEU A 356 -8.19 -22.67 -5.04
C LEU A 356 -6.91 -22.55 -4.19
N GLU A 357 -6.45 -23.64 -3.58
CA GLU A 357 -5.22 -23.64 -2.79
C GLU A 357 -4.00 -23.23 -3.63
N ALA A 358 -3.28 -22.22 -3.15
CA ALA A 358 -2.06 -21.71 -3.77
C ALA A 358 -0.92 -21.63 -2.75
N PRO A 359 0.35 -21.64 -3.19
CA PRO A 359 1.48 -21.38 -2.31
C PRO A 359 1.31 -20.04 -1.59
N ARG A 360 1.20 -20.06 -0.26
CA ARG A 360 0.93 -18.87 0.59
C ARG A 360 1.91 -17.72 0.42
N MET A 361 3.13 -17.99 -0.04
CA MET A 361 4.14 -16.96 -0.19
C MET A 361 5.13 -17.31 -1.28
N CYS A 362 5.40 -16.35 -2.18
CA CYS A 362 6.41 -16.50 -3.21
C CYS A 362 7.80 -16.69 -2.58
N ARG A 363 8.65 -17.51 -3.23
CA ARG A 363 10.02 -17.77 -2.76
C ARG A 363 10.84 -16.49 -2.66
N TYR A 364 10.59 -15.52 -3.54
CA TYR A 364 11.25 -14.21 -3.53
C TYR A 364 11.11 -13.47 -2.19
N ARG A 365 9.94 -13.55 -1.54
CA ARG A 365 9.70 -12.93 -0.22
C ARG A 365 10.38 -13.66 0.93
N LYS A 366 10.61 -14.98 0.79
CA LYS A 366 11.26 -15.80 1.82
C LYS A 366 12.78 -15.62 1.88
N LEU A 367 13.39 -15.16 0.78
CA LEU A 367 14.84 -14.94 0.69
C LEU A 367 15.17 -13.53 1.20
N ASN A 368 16.15 -13.44 2.11
CA ASN A 368 16.46 -12.19 2.79
C ASN A 368 17.51 -11.37 2.04
N THR A 369 18.51 -12.05 1.45
CA THR A 369 19.63 -11.37 0.80
C THR A 369 19.45 -11.32 -0.71
N MET A 370 20.04 -10.30 -1.35
CA MET A 370 20.03 -10.19 -2.81
C MET A 370 20.86 -11.31 -3.47
N ALA A 371 21.94 -11.75 -2.83
CA ALA A 371 22.76 -12.85 -3.32
C ALA A 371 21.95 -14.15 -3.38
N GLU A 372 21.21 -14.48 -2.30
CA GLU A 372 20.30 -15.64 -2.27
C GLU A 372 19.22 -15.55 -3.35
N LYS A 373 18.61 -14.37 -3.52
CA LYS A 373 17.56 -14.14 -4.54
C LYS A 373 18.10 -14.38 -5.94
N LEU A 374 19.29 -13.86 -6.20
CA LEU A 374 19.92 -13.97 -7.50
C LEU A 374 20.37 -15.41 -7.76
N GLU A 375 20.99 -16.08 -6.79
CA GLU A 375 21.34 -17.49 -6.92
C GLU A 375 20.10 -18.37 -7.15
N ALA A 376 19.01 -18.14 -6.41
CA ALA A 376 17.77 -18.89 -6.60
C ALA A 376 17.14 -18.64 -7.98
N HIS A 377 17.25 -17.42 -8.51
CA HIS A 377 16.81 -17.07 -9.86
C HIS A 377 17.62 -17.83 -10.91
N VAL A 378 18.95 -17.73 -10.89
CA VAL A 378 19.81 -18.39 -11.88
C VAL A 378 19.75 -19.93 -11.76
N ALA A 379 19.64 -20.45 -10.54
CA ALA A 379 19.45 -21.88 -10.32
C ALA A 379 18.10 -22.40 -10.85
N LEU A 380 17.09 -21.54 -10.99
CA LEU A 380 15.84 -21.88 -11.66
C LEU A 380 16.00 -21.85 -13.18
N GLU A 381 16.62 -20.81 -13.72
CA GLU A 381 16.93 -20.70 -15.16
C GLU A 381 17.69 -21.93 -15.67
N ALA A 382 18.74 -22.35 -14.94
CA ALA A 382 19.55 -23.52 -15.29
C ALA A 382 18.75 -24.86 -15.30
N LYS A 383 17.55 -24.89 -14.70
CA LYS A 383 16.67 -26.07 -14.70
C LYS A 383 15.62 -26.04 -15.81
N ILE A 384 15.34 -24.88 -16.38
CA ILE A 384 14.26 -24.71 -17.35
C ILE A 384 14.81 -24.95 -18.76
N ARG A 385 14.31 -25.99 -19.43
CA ARG A 385 14.71 -26.35 -20.81
C ARG A 385 14.48 -25.24 -21.84
N ALA A 386 13.47 -24.40 -21.62
CA ALA A 386 13.12 -23.32 -22.53
C ALA A 386 13.99 -22.06 -22.36
N VAL A 387 14.86 -22.03 -21.34
CA VAL A 387 15.71 -20.87 -21.04
C VAL A 387 17.13 -21.16 -21.50
N ASP A 388 17.65 -20.31 -22.38
CA ASP A 388 19.09 -20.25 -22.64
C ASP A 388 19.76 -19.47 -21.50
N LEU A 389 20.49 -20.20 -20.67
CA LEU A 389 21.13 -19.66 -19.48
C LEU A 389 22.18 -18.60 -19.82
N GLU A 390 22.96 -18.80 -20.89
CA GLU A 390 24.05 -17.90 -21.25
C GLU A 390 23.50 -16.59 -21.80
N ASP A 391 22.49 -16.65 -22.69
CA ASP A 391 21.83 -15.45 -23.22
C ASP A 391 21.06 -14.69 -22.12
N SER A 392 20.29 -15.38 -21.28
CA SER A 392 19.53 -14.74 -20.19
C SER A 392 20.45 -13.98 -19.23
N LEU A 393 21.52 -14.63 -18.75
CA LEU A 393 22.48 -14.02 -17.84
C LEU A 393 23.23 -12.87 -18.50
N SER A 394 23.63 -13.02 -19.77
CA SER A 394 24.33 -11.97 -20.51
C SER A 394 23.47 -10.70 -20.65
N ARG A 395 22.17 -10.86 -20.90
CA ARG A 395 21.21 -9.74 -20.94
C ARG A 395 21.01 -9.12 -19.56
N ALA A 396 20.82 -9.93 -18.52
CA ALA A 396 20.66 -9.44 -17.15
C ALA A 396 21.89 -8.64 -16.67
N LEU A 397 23.09 -9.16 -16.93
CA LEU A 397 24.36 -8.51 -16.58
C LEU A 397 24.54 -7.16 -17.28
N SER A 398 24.33 -7.14 -18.61
CA SER A 398 24.55 -5.94 -19.41
C SER A 398 23.51 -4.84 -19.14
N HIS A 399 22.22 -5.18 -19.04
CA HIS A 399 21.15 -4.21 -18.90
C HIS A 399 20.91 -3.75 -17.45
N HIS A 400 21.12 -4.61 -16.46
CA HIS A 400 20.83 -4.31 -15.06
C HIS A 400 22.10 -4.22 -14.21
N PHE A 401 22.83 -5.32 -14.00
CA PHE A 401 23.85 -5.37 -12.96
C PHE A 401 25.03 -4.43 -13.20
N ILE A 402 25.66 -4.49 -14.37
CA ILE A 402 26.81 -3.63 -14.71
C ILE A 402 26.40 -2.15 -14.69
N ARG A 403 25.19 -1.84 -15.21
CA ARG A 403 24.65 -0.48 -15.23
C ARG A 403 24.39 0.05 -13.82
N ASP A 404 23.83 -0.76 -12.93
CA ASP A 404 23.57 -0.39 -11.54
C ASP A 404 24.86 -0.21 -10.74
N ILE A 405 25.85 -1.10 -10.90
CA ILE A 405 27.16 -0.97 -10.25
C ILE A 405 27.84 0.34 -10.67
N ALA A 406 27.96 0.57 -11.98
CA ALA A 406 28.57 1.78 -12.52
C ALA A 406 27.81 3.05 -12.08
N GLY A 407 26.47 3.00 -12.10
CA GLY A 407 25.61 4.08 -11.64
C GLY A 407 25.80 4.40 -10.16
N ASN A 408 25.92 3.37 -9.31
CA ASN A 408 26.15 3.52 -7.88
C ASN A 408 27.54 4.10 -7.56
N LEU A 409 28.60 3.63 -8.23
CA LEU A 409 29.96 4.18 -8.10
C LEU A 409 30.01 5.65 -8.51
N ARG A 410 29.41 5.99 -9.66
CA ARG A 410 29.30 7.38 -10.13
C ARG A 410 28.49 8.25 -9.16
N LYS A 411 27.39 7.73 -8.61
CA LYS A 411 26.57 8.46 -7.65
C LYS A 411 27.33 8.69 -6.33
N PHE A 412 28.12 7.71 -5.88
CA PHE A 412 28.97 7.84 -4.70
C PHE A 412 30.02 8.96 -4.88
N SER A 413 30.67 9.06 -6.05
CA SER A 413 31.67 10.10 -6.30
C SER A 413 31.07 11.51 -6.44
N GLN A 414 29.80 11.61 -6.85
CA GLN A 414 29.09 12.88 -7.06
C GLN A 414 28.12 13.26 -5.92
N GLN A 415 28.15 12.53 -4.81
CA GLN A 415 27.15 12.63 -3.76
C GLN A 415 27.18 13.98 -3.00
N GLN A 416 26.06 14.27 -2.34
CA GLN A 416 25.96 15.37 -1.38
C GLN A 416 26.15 14.85 0.05
N PHE A 417 26.39 15.77 0.98
CA PHE A 417 26.49 15.49 2.41
C PHE A 417 25.25 16.03 3.12
N ARG A 418 24.75 15.28 4.11
CA ARG A 418 23.54 15.65 4.87
C ARG A 418 23.88 15.77 6.36
N CYS A 419 23.41 16.84 6.99
CA CYS A 419 23.49 16.95 8.44
C CYS A 419 22.46 16.04 9.12
N MET A 420 22.91 15.21 10.07
CA MET A 420 22.03 14.28 10.80
C MET A 420 21.03 14.98 11.73
N ARG A 421 21.32 16.23 12.14
CA ARG A 421 20.48 16.98 13.09
C ARG A 421 19.44 17.85 12.42
N CYS A 422 19.81 18.59 11.37
CA CYS A 422 18.94 19.57 10.72
C CYS A 422 18.60 19.24 9.25
N ASN A 423 19.12 18.13 8.71
CA ASN A 423 18.91 17.70 7.33
C ASN A 423 19.35 18.69 6.24
N ALA A 424 20.16 19.70 6.60
CA ALA A 424 20.79 20.57 5.61
C ALA A 424 21.68 19.75 4.67
N LYS A 425 21.58 20.03 3.38
CA LYS A 425 22.34 19.36 2.32
C LYS A 425 23.47 20.27 1.83
N TYR A 426 24.66 19.70 1.68
CA TYR A 426 25.85 20.39 1.22
C TYR A 426 26.44 19.65 0.03
N ARG A 427 26.82 20.38 -1.02
CA ARG A 427 27.49 19.80 -2.18
C ARG A 427 28.92 19.34 -1.85
N ARG A 428 29.59 20.03 -0.92
CA ARG A 428 30.93 19.71 -0.42
C ARG A 428 30.93 19.84 1.09
N VAL A 429 31.77 19.07 1.78
CA VAL A 429 31.95 19.22 3.22
C VAL A 429 32.55 20.61 3.50
N PRO A 430 31.93 21.44 4.36
CA PRO A 430 32.54 22.70 4.79
C PRO A 430 33.91 22.45 5.42
N LEU A 431 34.83 23.41 5.31
CA LEU A 431 36.19 23.26 5.85
C LEU A 431 36.22 23.03 7.37
N SER A 432 35.19 23.48 8.09
CA SER A 432 34.99 23.23 9.51
C SER A 432 34.66 21.77 9.86
N GLY A 433 34.32 20.93 8.87
CA GLY A 433 33.85 19.56 9.06
C GLY A 433 32.46 19.45 9.70
N ARG A 434 31.79 20.58 9.99
CA ARG A 434 30.52 20.63 10.71
C ARG A 434 29.45 21.39 9.92
N CYS A 435 28.19 21.10 10.20
CA CYS A 435 27.07 21.82 9.61
C CYS A 435 27.07 23.29 10.03
N GLU A 436 27.13 24.20 9.05
CA GLU A 436 27.10 25.65 9.26
C GLU A 436 25.82 26.16 9.93
N LYS A 437 24.70 25.42 9.84
CA LYS A 437 23.41 25.84 10.41
C LYS A 437 23.21 25.44 11.88
N CYS A 438 23.75 24.29 12.29
CA CYS A 438 23.43 23.71 13.62
C CYS A 438 24.62 23.09 14.35
N GLY A 439 25.82 23.14 13.76
CA GLY A 439 27.04 22.56 14.31
C GLY A 439 27.08 21.03 14.34
N GLY A 440 26.05 20.34 13.81
CA GLY A 440 25.98 18.88 13.78
C GLY A 440 26.88 18.23 12.74
N GLU A 441 27.09 16.93 12.90
CA GLU A 441 27.87 16.09 11.99
C GLU A 441 27.21 15.93 10.62
N LEU A 442 28.06 15.76 9.61
CA LEU A 442 27.68 15.61 8.21
C LEU A 442 27.98 14.19 7.76
N ASN A 443 26.96 13.46 7.33
CA ASN A 443 27.11 12.10 6.81
C ASN A 443 27.02 12.06 5.28
N LEU A 444 27.63 11.01 4.74
CA LEU A 444 27.44 10.60 3.35
C LEU A 444 25.96 10.28 3.10
N THR A 445 25.51 10.54 1.88
CA THR A 445 24.16 10.17 1.43
C THR A 445 24.14 8.80 0.77
N VAL A 446 25.28 8.34 0.28
CA VAL A 446 25.52 6.99 -0.24
C VAL A 446 26.76 6.43 0.46
N HIS A 447 26.58 5.34 1.19
CA HIS A 447 27.66 4.65 1.87
C HIS A 447 28.41 3.69 0.93
N ARG A 448 29.66 3.37 1.28
CA ARG A 448 30.50 2.44 0.52
C ARG A 448 29.82 1.10 0.29
N GLY A 449 29.23 0.52 1.34
CA GLY A 449 28.55 -0.79 1.25
C GLY A 449 27.41 -0.80 0.22
N THR A 450 26.68 0.30 0.09
CA THR A 450 25.63 0.46 -0.94
C THR A 450 26.24 0.56 -2.34
N ALA A 451 27.38 1.24 -2.48
CA ALA A 451 28.04 1.43 -3.77
C ALA A 451 28.56 0.11 -4.38
N ILE A 452 29.08 -0.79 -3.54
CA ILE A 452 29.65 -2.08 -3.96
C ILE A 452 28.69 -3.28 -3.84
N LYS A 453 27.45 -3.05 -3.38
CA LYS A 453 26.49 -4.10 -3.01
C LYS A 453 26.31 -5.20 -4.06
N TYR A 454 26.30 -4.83 -5.34
CA TYR A 454 26.06 -5.75 -6.45
C TYR A 454 27.34 -6.30 -7.08
N LEU A 455 28.50 -5.73 -6.79
CA LEU A 455 29.75 -6.07 -7.47
C LEU A 455 30.19 -7.51 -7.14
N ILE A 456 30.21 -7.87 -5.86
CA ILE A 456 30.65 -9.20 -5.41
C ILE A 456 29.72 -10.32 -5.93
N PRO A 457 28.38 -10.25 -5.75
CA PRO A 457 27.49 -11.28 -6.28
C PRO A 457 27.56 -11.41 -7.81
N THR A 458 27.77 -10.29 -8.52
CA THR A 458 27.90 -10.29 -9.98
C THR A 458 29.15 -11.03 -10.43
N ALA A 459 30.28 -10.80 -9.77
CA ALA A 459 31.53 -11.50 -10.08
C ALA A 459 31.43 -13.01 -9.79
N GLU A 460 30.79 -13.40 -8.69
CA GLU A 460 30.55 -14.81 -8.35
C GLU A 460 29.73 -15.54 -9.43
N ILE A 461 28.73 -14.88 -10.00
CA ILE A 461 27.87 -15.46 -11.06
C ILE A 461 28.65 -15.63 -12.36
N ILE A 462 29.40 -14.62 -12.77
CA ILE A 462 30.24 -14.70 -13.97
C ILE A 462 31.19 -15.90 -13.87
N ASN A 463 31.85 -16.07 -12.72
CA ASN A 463 32.75 -17.18 -12.48
C ASN A 463 32.04 -18.54 -12.43
N LYS A 464 30.90 -18.62 -11.72
CA LYS A 464 30.15 -19.88 -11.53
C LYS A 464 29.54 -20.40 -12.82
N TYR A 465 29.06 -19.51 -13.69
CA TYR A 465 28.38 -19.86 -14.93
C TYR A 465 29.25 -19.71 -16.18
N GLY A 466 30.53 -19.32 -16.02
CA GLY A 466 31.52 -19.32 -17.08
C GLY A 466 31.28 -18.29 -18.18
N ILE A 467 30.73 -17.12 -17.83
CA ILE A 467 30.46 -16.03 -18.79
C ILE A 467 31.79 -15.35 -19.11
N LYS A 468 32.25 -15.42 -20.36
CA LYS A 468 33.57 -14.92 -20.76
C LYS A 468 33.51 -13.70 -21.66
N GLY A 469 34.63 -12.98 -21.74
CA GLY A 469 34.85 -11.93 -22.73
C GLY A 469 34.42 -10.56 -22.24
N TYR A 470 33.62 -9.83 -23.03
CA TYR A 470 33.34 -8.41 -22.76
C TYR A 470 32.74 -8.15 -21.36
N LEU A 471 31.76 -8.96 -20.95
CA LEU A 471 31.06 -8.78 -19.67
C LEU A 471 31.96 -9.05 -18.47
N GLU A 472 32.77 -10.10 -18.55
CA GLU A 472 33.79 -10.45 -17.56
C GLU A 472 34.78 -9.29 -17.37
N HIS A 473 35.40 -8.84 -18.45
CA HIS A 473 36.35 -7.72 -18.40
C HIS A 473 35.69 -6.44 -17.87
N ARG A 474 34.41 -6.21 -18.19
CA ARG A 474 33.69 -5.03 -17.72
C ARG A 474 33.49 -5.05 -16.21
N VAL A 475 33.18 -6.21 -15.63
CA VAL A 475 33.05 -6.36 -14.17
C VAL A 475 34.41 -6.25 -13.50
N MET A 476 35.48 -6.82 -14.07
CA MET A 476 36.84 -6.65 -13.57
C MET A 476 37.25 -5.18 -13.50
N LEU A 477 36.99 -4.40 -14.56
CA LEU A 477 37.27 -2.96 -14.56
C LEU A 477 36.49 -2.19 -13.49
N LEU A 478 35.21 -2.54 -13.28
CA LEU A 478 34.40 -1.94 -12.21
C LEU A 478 34.92 -2.30 -10.82
N GLN A 479 35.47 -3.51 -10.67
CA GLN A 479 36.11 -3.94 -9.43
C GLN A 479 37.38 -3.15 -9.16
N GLU A 480 38.25 -2.98 -10.16
CA GLU A 480 39.43 -2.14 -10.05
C GLU A 480 39.08 -0.68 -9.74
N GLU A 481 38.06 -0.11 -10.39
CA GLU A 481 37.57 1.24 -10.12
C GLU A 481 37.10 1.39 -8.66
N ALA A 482 36.33 0.42 -8.16
CA ALA A 482 35.89 0.41 -6.77
C ALA A 482 37.09 0.31 -5.82
N ASP A 483 38.04 -0.58 -6.08
CA ASP A 483 39.22 -0.76 -5.24
C ASP A 483 40.08 0.50 -5.20
N GLN A 484 40.30 1.17 -6.34
CA GLN A 484 40.99 2.45 -6.39
C GLN A 484 40.26 3.53 -5.60
N MET A 485 38.93 3.66 -5.78
CA MET A 485 38.11 4.63 -5.06
C MET A 485 38.15 4.45 -3.53
N PHE A 486 38.27 3.20 -3.05
CA PHE A 486 38.20 2.86 -1.63
C PHE A 486 39.55 2.45 -1.01
N SER A 487 40.64 2.51 -1.75
CA SER A 487 41.98 2.11 -1.28
C SER A 487 42.54 3.04 -0.19
N ARG A 488 43.38 2.45 0.68
CA ARG A 488 43.82 3.01 1.97
C ARG A 488 44.60 4.34 1.93
N GLY A 489 44.93 4.87 0.75
CA GLY A 489 45.64 6.14 0.59
C GLY A 489 44.84 7.40 0.93
N ASN A 490 43.49 7.31 0.99
CA ASN A 490 42.59 8.43 1.29
C ASN A 490 42.03 8.44 2.74
N GLN A 491 42.63 7.66 3.65
CA GLN A 491 42.06 7.36 4.97
C GLN A 491 42.17 8.46 6.03
N SER A 492 42.92 9.55 5.84
CA SER A 492 43.24 10.46 6.97
C SER A 492 42.14 11.44 7.40
N LYS A 493 40.99 11.51 6.71
CA LYS A 493 39.87 12.40 7.11
C LYS A 493 38.47 11.77 7.10
N LEU A 494 38.29 10.56 6.55
CA LEU A 494 36.98 9.90 6.45
C LEU A 494 36.63 9.04 7.67
N GLU A 495 37.61 8.64 8.48
CA GLU A 495 37.40 7.82 9.69
C GLU A 495 36.64 8.54 10.82
N LEU A 496 36.39 9.85 10.70
CA LEU A 496 35.56 10.59 11.65
C LEU A 496 34.05 10.35 11.47
N LEU A 497 33.60 9.56 10.49
CA LEU A 497 32.18 9.41 10.15
C LEU A 497 31.66 7.96 9.99
N GLU A 498 32.51 6.93 10.11
CA GLU A 498 32.08 5.53 10.01
C GLU A 498 32.65 4.69 11.17
N GLU A 499 32.02 4.77 12.34
CA GLU A 499 32.13 3.71 13.36
C GLU A 499 31.01 2.68 13.17
N GLU A 500 31.18 1.76 12.22
CA GLU A 500 30.57 0.43 12.31
C GLU A 500 31.55 -0.60 11.74
N LYS A 501 32.23 -1.35 12.62
CA LYS A 501 32.94 -2.58 12.23
C LYS A 501 31.92 -3.66 11.92
N PRO A 502 32.11 -4.39 10.80
CA PRO A 502 32.13 -5.85 10.91
C PRO A 502 33.40 -6.47 10.32
N ARG A 503 33.62 -7.71 10.74
CA ARG A 503 34.85 -8.53 10.63
C ARG A 503 35.46 -8.55 9.22
N LYS A 504 36.78 -8.36 9.18
CA LYS A 504 37.63 -8.66 8.03
C LYS A 504 37.45 -10.13 7.63
N PHE A 505 36.98 -10.39 6.41
CA PHE A 505 37.35 -11.60 5.67
C PHE A 505 38.44 -11.22 4.68
N GLY A 506 39.60 -11.88 4.80
CA GLY A 506 40.78 -11.60 4.01
C GLY A 506 40.72 -12.27 2.63
N LEU A 507 41.01 -11.48 1.61
CA LEU A 507 41.16 -11.79 0.18
C LEU A 507 42.33 -12.74 -0.16
N SER A 508 42.88 -13.49 0.80
CA SER A 508 44.00 -14.42 0.60
C SER A 508 43.60 -15.89 0.65
N SER A 509 42.32 -16.20 0.46
CA SER A 509 41.79 -17.58 0.42
C SER A 509 41.23 -18.00 -0.95
N PHE A 510 41.45 -17.18 -1.99
CA PHE A 510 40.90 -17.39 -3.34
C PHE A 510 41.93 -17.22 -4.48
N LEU A 511 43.22 -17.31 -4.15
CA LEU A 511 44.26 -17.81 -5.05
C LEU A 511 44.60 -19.22 -4.58
#